data_AF-A0A6I3S798-F1
#
_entry.id   AF-A0A6I3S798-F1
#
_cell.length_a   1.000
_cell.length_b   1.000
_cell.length_c   1.000
_cell.angle_alpha   90.00
_cell.angle_beta   90.00
_cell.angle_gamma   90.00
#
_symmetry.space_group_name_H-M   'P 1'
#
loop_
_entity.id
_entity.type
_entity.pdbx_description
1 polymer ?
#
loop_
_entity_poly.entity_id
_entity_poly.type
_entity_poly.pdbx_seq_one_letter_code
_entity_poly.pdbx_strand_id
1 'polypeptide(L)'
;MAISFKEQIDNFSNDFYINTAYIPYIVNGPECADGLSADELKKIDDFLDKWSYVDCSEAMLDSPDFGECRICGMQAAVTKATFINKEAVREEEQRRETDEKLSELSSENAETFKQVYESHVSRPEFREHPRMKEIFRAKLADVFVDAERRGIVLKPEERAIDSNLNKPNKNDMER
;
A
#
# COMPACT_ATOMS: atom_id res chain seq x y z
N MET A 1 13.23 6.84 3.64
CA MET A 1 13.40 6.61 5.10
C MET A 1 12.42 5.55 5.61
N ALA A 2 12.79 4.68 6.56
CA ALA A 2 11.88 3.66 7.13
C ALA A 2 10.98 4.25 8.25
N ILE A 3 9.75 3.78 8.40
CA ILE A 3 8.85 4.26 9.47
C ILE A 3 9.23 3.69 10.83
N SER A 4 9.06 4.48 11.88
CA SER A 4 9.44 4.03 13.23
C SER A 4 8.49 2.95 13.74
N PHE A 5 8.99 2.02 14.57
CA PHE A 5 8.15 0.96 15.15
C PHE A 5 6.97 1.50 15.95
N LYS A 6 7.15 2.64 16.63
CA LYS A 6 6.05 3.31 17.33
C LYS A 6 4.96 3.78 16.36
N GLU A 7 5.33 4.44 15.26
CA GLU A 7 4.36 4.80 14.22
C GLU A 7 3.68 3.57 13.61
N GLN A 8 4.39 2.42 13.52
CA GLN A 8 3.79 1.18 13.05
C GLN A 8 2.66 0.69 13.95
N ILE A 9 2.89 0.71 15.27
CA ILE A 9 1.87 0.38 16.25
C ILE A 9 0.73 1.40 16.19
N ASP A 10 1.03 2.70 16.21
CA ASP A 10 0.00 3.74 16.34
C ASP A 10 -0.92 3.82 15.11
N ASN A 11 -0.38 3.60 13.89
CA ASN A 11 -1.12 3.83 12.64
C ASN A 11 -1.56 2.54 11.92
N PHE A 12 -0.87 1.42 12.13
CA PHE A 12 -1.06 0.20 11.33
C PHE A 12 -1.36 -1.05 12.16
N SER A 13 -1.50 -0.90 13.48
CA SER A 13 -1.96 -2.00 14.32
C SER A 13 -3.46 -2.24 14.19
N ASN A 14 -3.84 -3.50 14.30
CA ASN A 14 -5.23 -3.94 14.36
C ASN A 14 -5.34 -5.07 15.37
N ASP A 15 -6.47 -5.10 16.06
CA ASP A 15 -6.77 -6.16 17.01
C ASP A 15 -7.45 -7.33 16.31
N PHE A 16 -7.05 -8.54 16.67
CA PHE A 16 -7.60 -9.81 16.20
C PHE A 16 -8.01 -10.70 17.37
N TYR A 17 -9.21 -11.30 17.32
CA TYR A 17 -9.53 -12.42 18.21
C TYR A 17 -8.95 -13.69 17.60
N ILE A 18 -8.01 -14.31 18.30
CA ILE A 18 -7.30 -15.52 17.85
C ILE A 18 -7.53 -16.65 18.84
N ASN A 19 -7.49 -17.90 18.36
CA ASN A 19 -7.58 -19.05 19.24
C ASN A 19 -6.37 -19.05 20.18
N THR A 20 -6.62 -19.22 21.48
CA THR A 20 -5.57 -19.31 22.51
C THR A 20 -4.53 -20.40 22.22
N ALA A 21 -4.95 -21.50 21.60
CA ALA A 21 -4.04 -22.58 21.20
C ALA A 21 -3.01 -22.16 20.13
N TYR A 22 -3.26 -21.07 19.39
CA TYR A 22 -2.34 -20.61 18.34
C TYR A 22 -1.25 -19.68 18.88
N ILE A 23 -1.38 -19.18 20.11
CA ILE A 23 -0.44 -18.21 20.69
C ILE A 23 0.98 -18.76 20.80
N PRO A 24 1.21 -20.00 21.30
CA PRO A 24 2.56 -20.57 21.35
C PRO A 24 3.23 -20.58 19.97
N TYR A 25 2.49 -20.93 18.91
CA TYR A 25 2.98 -20.87 17.53
C TYR A 25 3.35 -19.45 17.11
N ILE A 26 2.43 -18.50 17.33
CA ILE A 26 2.58 -17.11 16.87
C ILE A 26 3.74 -16.41 17.58
N VAL A 27 3.95 -16.69 18.87
CA VAL A 27 4.97 -16.02 19.69
C VAL A 27 6.33 -16.71 19.58
N ASN A 28 6.36 -18.04 19.64
CA ASN A 28 7.61 -18.80 19.79
C ASN A 28 7.96 -19.63 18.54
N GLY A 29 7.06 -19.73 17.56
CA GLY A 29 7.28 -20.45 16.31
C GLY A 29 6.69 -21.88 16.30
N PRO A 30 6.86 -22.59 15.17
CA PRO A 30 6.22 -23.89 14.91
C PRO A 30 6.58 -24.98 15.90
N GLU A 31 7.78 -24.92 16.47
CA GLU A 31 8.30 -25.88 17.45
C GLU A 31 7.43 -25.96 18.72
N CYS A 32 6.65 -24.92 19.02
CA CYS A 32 5.86 -24.77 20.24
C CYS A 32 4.37 -25.08 20.05
N ALA A 33 3.97 -25.54 18.85
CA ALA A 33 2.57 -25.77 18.52
C ALA A 33 2.15 -27.22 18.73
N ASP A 34 1.95 -27.59 19.99
CA ASP A 34 1.40 -28.89 20.33
C ASP A 34 -0.09 -28.97 19.98
N GLY A 35 -0.47 -30.05 19.27
CA GLY A 35 -1.88 -30.38 19.03
C GLY A 35 -2.57 -29.61 17.91
N LEU A 36 -1.86 -28.77 17.15
CA LEU A 36 -2.40 -28.13 15.95
C LEU A 36 -2.27 -29.04 14.72
N SER A 37 -3.33 -29.12 13.92
CA SER A 37 -3.32 -29.82 12.65
C SER A 37 -2.53 -29.05 11.58
N ALA A 38 -2.02 -29.75 10.55
CA ALA A 38 -1.30 -29.12 9.45
C ALA A 38 -2.13 -28.02 8.73
N ASP A 39 -3.46 -28.20 8.66
CA ASP A 39 -4.37 -27.22 8.07
C ASP A 39 -4.49 -25.96 8.93
N GLU A 40 -4.45 -26.09 10.26
CA GLU A 40 -4.45 -24.94 11.18
C GLU A 40 -3.13 -24.18 11.12
N LEU A 41 -1.99 -24.89 11.10
CA LEU A 41 -0.67 -24.28 10.95
C LEU A 41 -0.60 -23.44 9.68
N LYS A 42 -1.06 -23.99 8.55
CA LYS A 42 -1.13 -23.26 7.29
C LYS A 42 -1.97 -21.98 7.37
N LYS A 43 -3.11 -22.02 8.06
CA LYS A 43 -3.95 -20.81 8.24
C LYS A 43 -3.24 -19.74 9.06
N ILE A 44 -2.48 -20.14 10.08
CA ILE A 44 -1.67 -19.22 10.88
C ILE A 44 -0.57 -18.61 10.03
N ASP A 45 0.14 -19.42 9.24
CA ASP A 45 1.19 -18.94 8.33
C ASP A 45 0.65 -17.96 7.28
N ASP A 46 -0.46 -18.29 6.63
CA ASP A 46 -1.12 -17.43 5.65
C ASP A 46 -1.56 -16.08 6.27
N PHE A 47 -1.92 -16.09 7.56
CA PHE A 47 -2.20 -14.86 8.31
C PHE A 47 -0.92 -14.07 8.64
N LEU A 48 0.12 -14.76 9.12
CA LEU A 48 1.40 -14.15 9.48
C LEU A 48 2.21 -13.66 8.27
N ASP A 49 1.88 -14.07 7.05
CA ASP A 49 2.43 -13.47 5.83
C ASP A 49 2.06 -11.97 5.73
N LYS A 50 0.83 -11.63 6.14
CA LYS A 50 0.28 -10.26 6.06
C LYS A 50 0.43 -9.48 7.36
N TRP A 51 0.47 -10.17 8.49
CA TRP A 51 0.40 -9.56 9.82
C TRP A 51 1.64 -9.91 10.65
N SER A 52 2.09 -8.96 11.47
CA SER A 52 3.17 -9.19 12.44
C SER A 52 2.62 -9.11 13.86
N TYR A 53 2.89 -10.11 14.69
CA TYR A 53 2.47 -10.11 16.09
C TYR A 53 3.10 -8.95 16.88
N VAL A 54 2.34 -8.36 17.80
CA VAL A 54 2.78 -7.31 18.72
C VAL A 54 2.60 -7.76 20.16
N ASP A 55 1.35 -7.98 20.59
CA ASP A 55 1.02 -8.47 21.93
C ASP A 55 -0.30 -9.25 21.94
N CYS A 56 -0.61 -9.85 23.08
CA CYS A 56 -1.98 -10.25 23.40
C CYS A 56 -2.41 -9.80 24.80
N SER A 57 -3.73 -9.71 25.00
CA SER A 57 -4.35 -9.37 26.28
C SER A 57 -4.06 -10.41 27.36
N GLU A 58 -3.19 -10.07 28.31
CA GLU A 58 -2.84 -10.92 29.46
C GLU A 58 -4.06 -11.36 30.26
N ALA A 59 -5.01 -10.45 30.51
CA ALA A 59 -6.23 -10.77 31.26
C ALA A 59 -7.10 -11.85 30.57
N MET A 60 -7.10 -11.89 29.23
CA MET A 60 -7.83 -12.89 28.45
C MET A 60 -7.02 -14.18 28.23
N LEU A 61 -5.73 -14.20 28.55
CA LEU A 61 -4.96 -15.45 28.59
C LEU A 61 -5.41 -16.31 29.79
N ASP A 62 -5.62 -15.67 30.95
CA ASP A 62 -6.04 -16.38 32.17
C ASP A 62 -7.53 -16.75 32.15
N SER A 63 -8.36 -16.00 31.43
CA SER A 63 -9.81 -16.26 31.30
C SER A 63 -10.29 -15.95 29.88
N PRO A 64 -10.05 -16.86 28.90
CA PRO A 64 -10.41 -16.62 27.51
C PRO A 64 -11.92 -16.64 27.28
N ASP A 65 -12.35 -15.88 26.28
CA ASP A 65 -13.74 -15.86 25.83
C ASP A 65 -14.01 -17.02 24.87
N PHE A 66 -15.22 -17.59 24.88
CA PHE A 66 -15.63 -18.48 23.80
C PHE A 66 -16.22 -17.66 22.65
N GLY A 67 -15.55 -17.63 21.51
CA GLY A 67 -15.93 -16.78 20.38
C GLY A 67 -15.29 -17.18 19.06
N GLU A 68 -15.53 -16.38 18.02
CA GLU A 68 -15.03 -16.65 16.68
C GLU A 68 -13.55 -16.28 16.54
N CYS A 69 -12.72 -17.25 16.16
CA CYS A 69 -11.33 -17.01 15.79
C CYS A 69 -11.26 -16.38 14.40
N ARG A 70 -10.66 -15.18 14.29
CA ARG A 70 -10.53 -14.45 13.02
C ARG A 70 -9.62 -15.14 12.00
N ILE A 71 -8.71 -16.00 12.43
CA ILE A 71 -7.81 -16.73 11.52
C ILE A 71 -8.55 -17.85 10.80
N CYS A 72 -9.37 -18.65 11.52
CA CYS A 72 -10.02 -19.83 10.95
C CYS A 72 -11.55 -19.71 10.76
N GLY A 73 -12.20 -18.70 11.34
CA GLY A 73 -13.66 -18.52 11.35
C GLY A 73 -14.40 -19.51 12.27
N MET A 74 -13.69 -20.28 13.10
CA MET A 74 -14.29 -21.30 13.97
C MET A 74 -14.50 -20.76 15.39
N GLN A 75 -15.52 -21.28 16.07
CA GLN A 75 -15.77 -20.99 17.49
C GLN A 75 -14.76 -21.74 18.36
N ALA A 76 -14.06 -21.02 19.25
CA ALA A 76 -13.05 -21.56 20.15
C ALA A 76 -12.83 -20.64 21.36
N ALA A 77 -11.99 -21.06 22.30
CA ALA A 77 -11.46 -20.16 23.33
C ALA A 77 -10.49 -19.16 22.68
N VAL A 78 -10.86 -17.89 22.64
CA VAL A 78 -10.14 -16.81 21.97
C VAL A 78 -9.58 -15.78 22.94
N THR A 79 -8.47 -15.17 22.55
CA THR A 79 -7.94 -13.95 23.18
C THR A 79 -7.83 -12.84 22.14
N LYS A 80 -7.86 -11.60 22.62
CA LYS A 80 -7.56 -10.43 21.81
C LYS A 80 -6.03 -10.29 21.68
N ALA A 81 -5.54 -10.22 20.45
CA ALA A 81 -4.14 -10.01 20.13
C ALA A 81 -3.97 -8.91 19.10
N THR A 82 -2.94 -8.07 19.27
CA THR A 82 -2.65 -6.93 18.42
C THR A 82 -1.60 -7.31 17.39
N PHE A 83 -1.83 -6.93 16.14
CA PHE A 83 -0.93 -7.20 15.01
C PHE A 83 -0.73 -5.96 14.14
N ILE A 84 0.46 -5.82 13.56
CA ILE A 84 0.79 -4.79 12.56
C ILE A 84 0.53 -5.31 11.15
N ASN A 85 -0.13 -4.49 10.32
CA ASN A 85 -0.31 -4.79 8.89
C ASN A 85 0.98 -4.53 8.10
N LYS A 86 1.64 -5.60 7.63
CA LYS A 86 2.91 -5.49 6.91
C LYS A 86 2.78 -4.81 5.54
N GLU A 87 1.66 -5.02 4.85
CA GLU A 87 1.39 -4.43 3.53
C GLU A 87 1.18 -2.92 3.66
N ALA A 88 0.36 -2.48 4.62
CA ALA A 88 0.10 -1.06 4.86
C ALA A 88 1.37 -0.29 5.27
N VAL A 89 2.20 -0.90 6.12
CA VAL A 89 3.52 -0.36 6.49
C VAL A 89 4.39 -0.14 5.25
N ARG A 90 4.46 -1.15 4.37
CA ARG A 90 5.25 -1.08 3.13
C ARG A 90 4.74 -0.02 2.15
N GLU A 91 3.42 0.07 1.99
CA GLU A 91 2.79 1.09 1.13
C GLU A 91 3.12 2.52 1.63
N GLU A 92 3.07 2.75 2.95
CA GLU A 92 3.41 4.05 3.53
C GLU A 92 4.90 4.40 3.40
N GLU A 93 5.79 3.42 3.60
CA GLU A 93 7.23 3.62 3.38
C GLU A 93 7.53 4.00 1.93
N GLN A 94 6.91 3.31 0.97
CA GLN A 94 7.05 3.65 -0.46
C GLN A 94 6.53 5.06 -0.76
N ARG A 95 5.39 5.44 -0.15
CA ARG A 95 4.82 6.79 -0.29
C ARG A 95 5.80 7.85 0.22
N ARG A 96 6.37 7.67 1.41
CA ARG A 96 7.36 8.59 2.00
C ARG A 96 8.65 8.66 1.19
N GLU A 97 9.17 7.52 0.71
CA GLU A 97 10.34 7.49 -0.17
C GLU A 97 10.08 8.26 -1.48
N THR A 98 8.87 8.12 -2.03
CA THR A 98 8.46 8.87 -3.23
C THR A 98 8.38 10.37 -2.93
N ASP A 99 7.83 10.77 -1.78
CA ASP A 99 7.79 12.19 -1.37
C ASP A 99 9.20 12.78 -1.22
N GLU A 100 10.13 12.03 -0.62
CA GLU A 100 11.53 12.40 -0.44
C GLU A 100 12.22 12.62 -1.80
N LYS A 101 12.10 11.65 -2.72
CA LYS A 101 12.59 11.76 -4.11
C LYS A 101 12.06 13.01 -4.81
N LEU A 102 10.76 13.30 -4.67
CA LEU A 102 10.13 14.45 -5.33
C LEU A 102 10.57 15.79 -4.73
N SER A 103 10.93 15.82 -3.44
CA SER A 103 11.43 17.02 -2.77
C SER A 103 12.86 17.41 -3.19
N GLU A 104 13.62 16.45 -3.73
CA GLU A 104 14.96 16.67 -4.26
C GLU A 104 14.96 17.16 -5.71
N LEU A 105 13.81 17.10 -6.40
CA LEU A 105 13.70 17.59 -7.77
C LEU A 105 13.81 19.12 -7.84
N SER A 106 14.41 19.60 -8.92
CA SER A 106 14.37 21.00 -9.33
C SER A 106 12.92 21.46 -9.52
N SER A 107 12.68 22.76 -9.32
CA SER A 107 11.34 23.34 -9.47
C SER A 107 10.70 23.07 -10.84
N GLU A 108 11.51 23.08 -11.91
CA GLU A 108 11.04 22.85 -13.28
C GLU A 108 10.59 21.39 -13.51
N ASN A 109 11.37 20.42 -13.02
CA ASN A 109 10.99 19.01 -13.07
C ASN A 109 9.83 18.68 -12.13
N ALA A 110 9.78 19.30 -10.95
CA ALA A 110 8.69 19.10 -10.00
C ALA A 110 7.34 19.61 -10.54
N GLU A 111 7.32 20.78 -11.20
CA GLU A 111 6.13 21.29 -11.88
C GLU A 111 5.68 20.36 -13.02
N THR A 112 6.63 19.91 -13.84
CA THR A 112 6.33 18.99 -14.95
C THR A 112 5.82 17.64 -14.44
N PHE A 113 6.43 17.10 -13.38
CA PHE A 113 5.96 15.88 -12.72
C PHE A 113 4.50 16.00 -12.31
N LYS A 114 4.14 17.10 -11.64
CA LYS A 114 2.77 17.34 -11.17
C LYS A 114 1.77 17.38 -12.33
N GLN A 115 2.09 18.08 -13.41
CA GLN A 115 1.24 18.15 -14.59
C GLN A 115 1.04 16.78 -15.25
N VAL A 116 2.12 16.01 -15.42
CA VAL A 116 2.07 14.66 -16.01
C VAL A 116 1.26 13.72 -15.12
N TYR A 117 1.48 13.76 -13.81
CA TYR A 117 0.78 12.93 -12.84
C TYR A 117 -0.73 13.21 -12.84
N GLU A 118 -1.14 14.47 -12.72
CA GLU A 118 -2.56 14.87 -12.70
C GLU A 118 -3.28 14.52 -14.01
N SER A 119 -2.62 14.72 -15.15
CA SER A 119 -3.14 14.33 -16.47
C SER A 119 -3.45 12.84 -16.56
N HIS A 120 -2.57 11.98 -16.04
CA HIS A 120 -2.76 10.52 -16.09
C HIS A 120 -3.79 10.01 -15.06
N VAL A 121 -3.73 10.49 -13.82
CA VAL A 121 -4.62 10.03 -12.74
C VAL A 121 -6.07 10.48 -12.94
N SER A 122 -6.31 11.46 -13.80
CA SER A 122 -7.66 11.88 -14.21
C SER A 122 -8.42 10.82 -15.03
N ARG A 123 -7.72 9.82 -15.59
CA ARG A 123 -8.30 8.78 -16.43
C ARG A 123 -9.15 7.76 -15.65
N PRO A 124 -10.16 7.13 -16.28
CA PRO A 124 -11.08 6.21 -15.60
C PRO A 124 -10.41 5.04 -14.89
N GLU A 125 -9.32 4.50 -15.47
CA GLU A 125 -8.62 3.32 -14.96
C GLU A 125 -8.08 3.52 -13.53
N PHE A 126 -7.69 4.76 -13.20
CA PHE A 126 -7.22 5.11 -11.86
C PHE A 126 -8.34 5.35 -10.85
N ARG A 127 -9.58 5.56 -11.30
CA ARG A 127 -10.75 5.64 -10.40
C ARG A 127 -11.17 4.26 -9.92
N GLU A 128 -11.11 3.27 -10.82
CA GLU A 128 -11.48 1.88 -10.53
C GLU A 128 -10.42 1.17 -9.68
N HIS A 129 -9.16 1.61 -9.75
CA HIS A 129 -8.05 1.01 -9.02
C HIS A 129 -7.23 2.06 -8.25
N PRO A 130 -7.68 2.50 -7.05
CA PRO A 130 -6.97 3.51 -6.27
C PRO A 130 -5.52 3.17 -5.94
N ARG A 131 -5.21 1.89 -5.68
CA ARG A 131 -3.84 1.41 -5.43
C ARG A 131 -2.89 1.64 -6.61
N MET A 132 -3.39 1.68 -7.84
CA MET A 132 -2.57 1.96 -9.02
C MET A 132 -2.04 3.39 -9.03
N LYS A 133 -2.69 4.33 -8.34
CA LYS A 133 -2.24 5.74 -8.29
C LYS A 133 -0.88 5.85 -7.63
N GLU A 134 -0.70 5.25 -6.45
CA GLU A 134 0.57 5.31 -5.72
C GLU A 134 1.69 4.54 -6.44
N ILE A 135 1.37 3.37 -7.03
CA ILE A 135 2.34 2.61 -7.82
C ILE A 135 2.80 3.42 -9.04
N PHE A 136 1.86 4.06 -9.75
CA PHE A 136 2.19 4.92 -10.88
C PHE A 136 3.00 6.14 -10.45
N ARG A 137 2.62 6.77 -9.34
CA ARG A 137 3.32 7.91 -8.74
C ARG A 137 4.78 7.59 -8.45
N ALA A 138 5.04 6.47 -7.79
CA ALA A 138 6.39 6.02 -7.45
C ALA A 138 7.25 5.79 -8.71
N LYS A 139 6.71 5.06 -9.70
CA LYS A 139 7.42 4.81 -10.97
C LYS A 139 7.69 6.09 -11.75
N LEU A 140 6.73 7.01 -11.78
CA LEU A 140 6.90 8.30 -12.44
C LEU A 140 7.99 9.11 -11.73
N ALA A 141 8.02 9.11 -10.40
CA ALA A 141 9.05 9.80 -9.63
C ALA A 141 10.45 9.27 -9.95
N ASP A 142 10.62 7.94 -10.06
CA ASP A 142 11.90 7.33 -10.44
C ASP A 142 12.40 7.81 -11.81
N VAL A 143 11.50 7.98 -12.79
CA VAL A 143 11.85 8.51 -14.13
C VAL A 143 12.33 9.95 -14.05
N PHE A 144 11.66 10.79 -13.26
CA PHE A 144 12.06 12.20 -13.08
C PHE A 144 13.39 12.33 -12.34
N VAL A 145 13.61 11.52 -11.31
CA VAL A 145 14.90 11.49 -10.58
C VAL A 145 16.03 11.04 -11.49
N ASP A 146 15.83 10.02 -12.33
CA ASP A 146 16.86 9.58 -13.30
C ASP A 146 17.15 10.65 -14.37
N ALA A 147 16.12 11.33 -14.88
CA ALA A 147 16.29 12.45 -15.81
C ALA A 147 17.09 13.59 -15.18
N GLU A 148 16.75 13.98 -13.95
CA GLU A 148 17.43 15.05 -13.21
C GLU A 148 18.90 14.71 -12.93
N ARG A 149 19.20 13.48 -12.53
CA ARG A 149 20.58 13.00 -12.35
C ARG A 149 21.41 13.08 -13.63
N ARG A 150 20.77 13.02 -14.80
CA ARG A 150 21.39 13.17 -16.12
C ARG A 150 21.42 14.62 -16.62
N GLY A 151 20.92 15.58 -15.82
CA GLY A 151 20.80 16.98 -16.21
C GLY A 151 19.73 17.23 -17.28
N ILE A 152 18.75 16.32 -17.40
CA ILE A 152 17.66 16.40 -18.37
C ILE A 152 16.44 16.99 -17.67
N VAL A 153 15.90 18.06 -18.27
CA VAL A 153 14.59 18.59 -17.90
C VAL A 153 13.54 17.91 -18.78
N LEU A 154 12.63 17.17 -18.15
CA LEU A 154 11.50 16.58 -18.86
C LEU A 154 10.47 17.67 -19.14
N LYS A 155 9.88 17.64 -20.34
CA LYS A 155 8.81 18.57 -20.73
C LYS A 155 7.50 17.81 -20.88
N PRO A 156 6.36 18.38 -20.46
CA PRO A 156 5.06 17.81 -20.80
C PRO A 156 4.94 17.77 -22.32
N GLU A 157 4.33 16.71 -22.85
CA GLU A 157 4.00 16.67 -24.27
C GLU A 157 3.01 17.82 -24.56
N GLU A 158 3.45 18.82 -25.33
CA GLU A 158 2.55 19.80 -25.92
C GLU A 158 1.63 19.00 -26.84
N ARG A 159 0.38 18.76 -26.44
CA ARG A 159 -0.65 18.40 -27.41
C ARG A 159 -0.66 19.52 -28.42
N ALA A 160 -0.05 19.31 -29.58
CA ALA A 160 -0.30 20.13 -30.74
C ALA A 160 -1.81 20.15 -30.90
N ILE A 161 -2.45 21.26 -30.53
CA ILE A 161 -3.80 21.56 -30.96
C ILE A 161 -3.65 21.64 -32.47
N ASP A 162 -4.00 20.55 -33.14
CA ASP A 162 -3.95 20.46 -34.59
C ASP A 162 -4.88 21.56 -35.12
N SER A 163 -4.30 22.72 -35.41
CA SER A 163 -5.01 23.95 -35.75
C SER A 163 -5.61 23.86 -37.16
N ASN A 164 -5.54 22.67 -37.77
CA ASN A 164 -6.06 22.35 -39.09
C ASN A 164 -7.57 22.03 -39.10
N LEU A 165 -8.26 21.97 -37.95
CA LEU A 165 -9.72 21.80 -37.94
C LEU A 165 -10.52 23.09 -38.21
N ASN A 166 -9.86 24.24 -38.33
CA ASN A 166 -10.53 25.54 -38.54
C ASN A 166 -10.08 26.26 -39.82
N LYS A 167 -9.74 25.51 -40.89
CA LYS A 167 -9.73 26.12 -42.23
C LYS A 167 -11.17 26.12 -42.77
N PRO A 168 -11.81 27.28 -43.00
CA PRO A 168 -13.06 27.30 -43.73
C PRO A 168 -12.80 26.68 -45.10
N ASN A 169 -13.60 25.67 -45.44
CA ASN A 169 -13.54 24.99 -46.72
C ASN A 169 -13.84 26.04 -47.80
N LYS A 170 -12.84 26.38 -48.64
CA LYS A 170 -12.95 27.41 -49.68
C LYS A 170 -13.85 26.99 -50.87
N ASN A 171 -14.58 25.88 -50.76
CA ASN A 171 -15.38 25.31 -51.84
C ASN A 171 -16.90 25.48 -51.69
N ASP A 172 -17.40 26.16 -50.66
CA ASP A 172 -18.86 26.44 -50.53
C ASP A 172 -19.22 27.93 -50.75
N MET A 173 -18.32 28.71 -51.35
CA MET A 173 -18.65 29.99 -51.95
C MET A 173 -18.18 30.00 -53.41
N GLU A 174 -18.88 29.26 -54.27
CA GLU A 174 -19.16 29.70 -55.64
C GLU A 174 -20.14 28.73 -56.34
N ARG A 175 -21.37 29.25 -56.54
CA ARG A 175 -22.39 28.89 -57.54
C ARG A 175 -23.23 27.61 -57.38
#